data_AF-A0A4S3J1D4-F1
#
_entry.id   AF-A0A4S3J1D4-F1
#
_cell.length_a   1.000
_cell.length_b   1.000
_cell.length_c   1.000
_cell.angle_alpha   90.00
_cell.angle_beta   90.00
_cell.angle_gamma   90.00
#
_symmetry.space_group_name_H-M   'P 1'
#
loop_
_entity.id
_entity.type
_entity.pdbx_description
1 polymer ?
#
loop_
_entity_poly.entity_id
_entity_poly.type
_entity_poly.pdbx_seq_one_letter_code
_entity_poly.pdbx_strand_id
1 'polypeptide(L)'
;MSAMSAKEFLADVEGGVVPVDCHEKVLRIEFIYMDEGLWLGSGVFDVVEKLHARGWSFGEGGLRFNRTLDIFYLAQLAAATYRSTD
;
A
#
# COMPACT_ATOMS: atom_id res chain seq x y z
N MET A 1 -18.97 -13.03 11.46
CA MET A 1 -18.31 -12.58 10.21
C MET A 1 -16.88 -13.04 10.27
N SER A 2 -16.42 -13.87 9.33
CA SER A 2 -14.99 -14.18 9.25
C SER A 2 -14.25 -12.89 8.84
N ALA A 3 -13.11 -12.60 9.44
CA ALA A 3 -12.28 -11.48 9.01
C ALA A 3 -11.77 -11.79 7.59
N MET A 4 -11.96 -10.85 6.65
CA MET A 4 -11.42 -10.95 5.30
C MET A 4 -9.90 -11.03 5.35
N SER A 5 -9.30 -12.00 4.67
CA SER A 5 -7.85 -12.14 4.59
C SER A 5 -7.21 -11.00 3.81
N ALA A 6 -5.90 -10.77 3.99
CA ALA A 6 -5.16 -9.76 3.24
C ALA A 6 -5.22 -9.99 1.71
N LYS A 7 -5.15 -11.26 1.29
CA LYS A 7 -5.21 -11.65 -0.13
C LYS A 7 -6.60 -11.41 -0.74
N GLU A 8 -7.66 -11.78 -0.03
CA GLU A 8 -9.04 -11.51 -0.47
C GLU A 8 -9.28 -10.00 -0.58
N PHE A 9 -8.85 -9.23 0.42
CA PHE A 9 -8.95 -7.77 0.39
C PHE A 9 -8.23 -7.17 -0.82
N LEU A 10 -6.98 -7.59 -1.07
CA LEU A 10 -6.20 -7.08 -2.19
C LEU A 10 -6.86 -7.44 -3.53
N ALA A 11 -7.34 -8.68 -3.68
CA ALA A 11 -8.04 -9.11 -4.90
C ALA A 11 -9.33 -8.31 -5.14
N ASP A 12 -10.11 -8.04 -4.10
CA ASP A 12 -11.35 -7.26 -4.20
C ASP A 12 -11.06 -5.79 -4.56
N VAL A 13 -9.99 -5.20 -4.01
CA VAL A 13 -9.57 -3.84 -4.33
C VAL A 13 -9.05 -3.76 -5.77
N GLU A 14 -8.16 -4.65 -6.18
CA GLU A 14 -7.61 -4.69 -7.54
C GLU A 14 -8.69 -5.01 -8.60
N GLY A 15 -9.68 -5.82 -8.23
CA GLY A 15 -10.86 -6.11 -9.03
C GLY A 15 -11.92 -5.00 -9.04
N GLY A 16 -11.73 -3.92 -8.28
CA GLY A 16 -12.64 -2.78 -8.21
C GLY A 16 -13.93 -3.03 -7.41
N VAL A 17 -14.02 -4.13 -6.67
CA VAL A 17 -15.15 -4.44 -5.78
C VAL A 17 -15.14 -3.51 -4.56
N VAL A 18 -13.95 -3.25 -4.01
CA VAL A 18 -13.76 -2.34 -2.88
C VAL A 18 -13.15 -1.03 -3.39
N PRO A 19 -13.83 0.12 -3.24
CA PRO A 19 -13.28 1.40 -3.66
C PRO A 19 -12.13 1.83 -2.74
N VAL A 20 -11.05 2.36 -3.33
CA VAL A 20 -9.95 3.00 -2.60
C VAL A 20 -10.24 4.50 -2.53
N ASP A 21 -10.84 4.93 -1.42
CA ASP A 21 -11.40 6.28 -1.22
C ASP A 21 -10.84 7.00 0.02
N CYS A 22 -9.98 6.34 0.80
CA CYS A 22 -9.38 6.88 2.00
C CYS A 22 -7.93 6.40 2.19
N HIS A 23 -7.15 7.18 2.95
CA HIS A 23 -5.75 6.86 3.26
C HIS A 23 -5.60 5.51 3.97
N GLU A 24 -6.56 5.11 4.82
CA GLU A 24 -6.50 3.83 5.53
C GLU A 24 -6.43 2.64 4.56
N LYS A 25 -7.21 2.68 3.46
CA LYS A 25 -7.17 1.63 2.43
C LYS A 25 -5.85 1.66 1.67
N VAL A 26 -5.33 2.84 1.33
CA VAL A 26 -4.03 2.97 0.67
C VAL A 26 -2.91 2.42 1.57
N LEU A 27 -2.90 2.74 2.86
CA LEU A 27 -1.94 2.19 3.84
C LEU A 27 -2.03 0.67 3.95
N ARG A 28 -3.25 0.11 3.98
CA ARG A 28 -3.44 -1.34 4.03
C ARG A 28 -2.91 -2.02 2.77
N ILE A 29 -3.14 -1.45 1.59
CA ILE A 29 -2.61 -1.95 0.32
C ILE A 29 -1.08 -1.89 0.32
N GLU A 30 -0.50 -0.74 0.72
CA GLU A 30 0.96 -0.58 0.83
C GLU A 30 1.58 -1.63 1.74
N PHE A 31 0.99 -1.86 2.91
CA PHE A 31 1.47 -2.86 3.85
C PHE A 31 1.47 -4.27 3.24
N ILE A 32 0.41 -4.63 2.50
CA ILE A 32 0.31 -5.94 1.83
C ILE A 32 1.33 -6.05 0.69
N TYR A 33 1.44 -5.02 -0.15
CA TYR A 33 2.45 -4.98 -1.22
C TYR A 33 3.88 -4.99 -0.69
N MET A 34 4.11 -4.39 0.48
CA MET A 34 5.38 -4.46 1.18
C MET A 34 5.68 -5.85 1.74
N ASP A 35 4.71 -6.53 2.33
CA ASP A 35 4.87 -7.92 2.79
C ASP A 35 5.19 -8.86 1.62
N GLU A 36 4.48 -8.71 0.50
CA GLU A 36 4.71 -9.48 -0.72
C GLU A 36 5.96 -9.04 -1.51
N GLY A 37 6.38 -7.78 -1.37
CA GLY A 37 7.40 -7.13 -2.21
C GLY A 37 8.76 -6.92 -1.56
N LEU A 38 8.84 -6.51 -0.30
CA LEU A 38 10.09 -6.12 0.38
C LEU A 38 11.03 -7.29 0.68
N TRP A 39 10.55 -8.53 0.66
CA TRP A 39 11.37 -9.71 0.99
C TRP A 39 11.76 -10.55 -0.22
N LEU A 40 11.07 -10.42 -1.34
CA LEU A 40 11.36 -11.16 -2.57
C LEU A 40 11.74 -10.19 -3.71
N GLY A 41 12.81 -9.43 -3.47
CA GLY A 41 13.58 -8.78 -4.55
C GLY A 41 12.97 -7.50 -5.15
N SER A 42 11.91 -6.93 -4.55
CA SER A 42 11.37 -5.62 -4.97
C SER A 42 11.56 -4.57 -3.87
N GLY A 43 12.00 -3.38 -4.26
CA GLY A 43 12.30 -2.27 -3.35
C GLY A 43 11.07 -1.42 -3.03
N VAL A 44 11.25 -0.50 -2.08
CA VAL A 44 10.29 0.58 -1.73
C VAL A 44 9.69 1.25 -2.98
N PHE A 45 10.50 1.49 -4.00
CA PHE A 45 10.05 2.12 -5.24
C PHE A 45 9.10 1.24 -6.07
N ASP A 46 9.26 -0.08 -6.07
CA ASP A 46 8.38 -0.97 -6.84
C ASP A 46 6.95 -0.95 -6.30
N VAL A 47 6.79 -0.81 -4.98
CA VAL A 47 5.48 -0.67 -4.35
C VAL A 47 4.83 0.66 -4.74
N VAL A 48 5.61 1.76 -4.72
CA VAL A 48 5.11 3.08 -5.14
C VAL A 48 4.63 3.06 -6.60
N GLU A 49 5.41 2.48 -7.51
CA GLU A 49 5.01 2.36 -8.92
C GLU A 49 3.75 1.50 -9.09
N LYS A 50 3.58 0.43 -8.30
CA LYS A 50 2.35 -0.41 -8.32
C LYS A 50 1.09 0.37 -7.91
N LEU A 51 1.19 1.25 -6.91
CA LEU A 51 0.08 2.13 -6.50
C LEU A 51 -0.25 3.12 -7.60
N HIS A 52 0.78 3.76 -8.16
CA HIS A 52 0.63 4.80 -9.19
C HIS A 52 0.03 4.26 -10.48
N ALA A 53 0.38 3.03 -10.87
CA ALA A 53 -0.24 2.34 -12.01
C ALA A 53 -1.76 2.17 -11.86
N ARG A 54 -2.27 2.22 -10.63
CA ARG A 54 -3.70 2.12 -10.29
C ARG A 54 -4.32 3.45 -9.88
N GLY A 55 -3.55 4.55 -9.96
CA GLY A 55 -4.00 5.89 -9.58
C GLY A 55 -4.17 6.09 -8.08
N TRP A 56 -3.58 5.24 -7.24
CA TRP A 56 -3.66 5.34 -5.79
C TRP A 56 -2.50 6.16 -5.23
N SER A 57 -2.80 7.07 -4.30
CA SER A 57 -1.82 7.95 -3.67
C SER A 57 -2.39 8.59 -2.39
N PHE A 58 -1.54 9.20 -1.57
CA PHE A 58 -1.89 9.92 -0.35
C PHE A 58 -2.14 11.43 -0.53
N GLY A 59 -2.15 11.95 -1.76
CA GLY A 59 -2.32 13.38 -1.96
C GLY A 59 -3.69 13.89 -1.50
N GLU A 60 -3.67 15.13 -1.00
CA GLU A 60 -4.85 15.82 -0.48
C GLU A 60 -5.95 16.02 -1.55
N GLY A 61 -7.20 16.05 -1.11
CA GLY A 61 -8.33 16.33 -1.99
C GLY A 61 -8.74 15.16 -2.89
N GLY A 62 -8.72 13.95 -2.32
CA GLY A 62 -9.23 12.73 -2.95
C GLY A 62 -8.16 11.80 -3.48
N LEU A 63 -7.13 11.48 -2.68
CA LEU A 63 -6.06 10.54 -3.04
C LEU A 63 -5.32 10.94 -4.32
N ARG A 64 -5.15 12.25 -4.53
CA ARG A 64 -4.47 12.76 -5.73
C ARG A 64 -3.03 12.29 -5.74
N PHE A 65 -2.47 12.16 -6.93
CA PHE A 65 -1.06 11.79 -7.08
C PHE A 65 -0.11 12.72 -6.29
N ASN A 66 0.69 12.14 -5.41
CA ASN A 66 1.71 12.82 -4.61
C ASN A 66 2.85 11.86 -4.25
N ARG A 67 3.73 11.62 -5.22
CA ARG A 67 4.87 10.69 -5.10
C ARG A 67 5.74 10.91 -3.86
N THR A 68 5.98 12.16 -3.45
CA THR A 68 6.80 12.45 -2.28
C THR A 68 6.14 11.95 -1.01
N LEU A 69 4.83 12.17 -0.87
CA LEU A 69 4.08 11.73 0.29
C LEU A 69 3.94 10.19 0.32
N ASP A 70 3.76 9.57 -0.84
CA ASP A 70 3.71 8.11 -0.97
C ASP A 70 5.02 7.45 -0.52
N ILE A 71 6.17 7.94 -1.00
CA ILE A 71 7.49 7.44 -0.57
C ILE A 71 7.68 7.66 0.95
N PHE A 72 7.22 8.79 1.49
CA PHE A 72 7.34 9.11 2.91
C PHE A 72 6.58 8.10 3.78
N TYR A 73 5.30 7.83 3.48
CA TYR A 73 4.52 6.84 4.22
C TYR A 73 5.09 5.44 4.08
N LEU A 74 5.52 5.06 2.88
CA LEU A 74 6.07 3.73 2.65
C LEU A 74 7.41 3.51 3.38
N ALA A 75 8.27 4.54 3.43
CA ALA A 75 9.51 4.50 4.21
C ALA A 75 9.23 4.39 5.72
N GLN A 76 8.18 5.04 6.23
CA GLN A 76 7.77 4.91 7.64
C GLN A 76 7.28 3.49 7.96
N LEU A 77 6.45 2.90 7.08
CA LEU A 77 6.00 1.52 7.22
C LEU A 77 7.20 0.56 7.21
N ALA A 78 8.14 0.72 6.27
CA ALA A 78 9.34 -0.13 6.18
C ALA A 78 10.24 -0.01 7.40
N ALA A 79 10.43 1.21 7.93
CA ALA A 79 11.18 1.42 9.17
C ALA A 79 10.49 0.79 10.39
N ALA A 80 9.16 0.85 10.46
CA ALA A 80 8.38 0.25 11.54
C ALA A 80 8.43 -1.30 11.51
N THR A 81 8.41 -1.91 10.33
CA THR A 81 8.52 -3.37 10.18
C THR A 81 9.95 -3.86 10.39
N TYR A 82 10.97 -3.16 9.91
CA TYR A 82 12.37 -3.53 10.12
C TYR A 82 12.79 -3.49 11.60
N ARG A 83 12.19 -2.59 12.39
CA ARG A 83 12.41 -2.52 13.84
C ARG A 83 11.73 -3.64 14.63
N SER A 84 10.82 -4.42 14.03
CA SER A 84 10.16 -5.55 14.71
C SER A 84 10.93 -6.86 14.61
N THR A 85 12.12 -6.86 13.99
CA THR A 85 12.97 -8.05 13.78
C THR A 85 14.19 -8.14 14.70
N ASP A 86 14.29 -7.28 15.73
CA ASP A 86 15.25 -7.39 16.84
C ASP A 86 14.57 -7.85 18.15
#